data_AF-A0AAP9MI61-F1
#
_entry.id   AF-A0AAP9MI61-F1
#
_cell.length_a   1.000
_cell.length_b   1.000
_cell.length_c   1.000
_cell.angle_alpha   90.00
_cell.angle_beta   90.00
_cell.angle_gamma   90.00
#
_symmetry.space_group_name_H-M   'P 1'
#
loop_
_entity.id
_entity.type
_entity.pdbx_description
1 polymer ?
#
loop_
_entity_poly.entity_id
_entity_poly.type
_entity_poly.pdbx_seq_one_letter_code
_entity_poly.pdbx_strand_id
1 'polypeptide(L)' 'MKKIPIGLKDYRKLKEENYYVVDKSLMIKEFMDRGSEVTLITRPRRFHRNIADTFGIRQEAR' A
#
# COMPACT_ATOMS: atom_id res chain seq x y z
N MET A 1 5.94 -13.11 -18.32
CA MET A 1 5.46 -13.15 -16.92
C MET A 1 6.18 -12.05 -16.14
N LYS A 2 5.48 -11.13 -15.47
CA LYS A 2 6.13 -10.05 -14.71
C LYS A 2 6.79 -10.59 -13.44
N LYS A 3 8.00 -10.11 -13.11
CA LYS A 3 8.73 -10.55 -11.93
C LYS A 3 8.13 -9.91 -10.67
N ILE A 4 8.11 -10.65 -9.56
CA ILE A 4 7.74 -10.08 -8.26
C ILE A 4 8.95 -9.33 -7.70
N PRO A 5 8.83 -8.03 -7.40
CA PRO A 5 9.94 -7.23 -6.89
C PRO A 5 10.20 -7.52 -5.41
N ILE A 6 11.06 -8.50 -5.13
CA ILE A 6 11.51 -8.81 -3.77
C ILE A 6 12.72 -7.91 -3.45
N GLY A 7 12.64 -7.12 -2.37
CA GLY A 7 13.72 -6.23 -1.94
C GLY A 7 13.87 -4.93 -2.74
N LEU A 8 13.23 -4.80 -3.91
CA LEU A 8 13.26 -3.58 -4.71
C LEU A 8 12.29 -2.53 -4.17
N LYS A 9 12.84 -1.36 -3.81
CA LYS A 9 12.10 -0.31 -3.12
C LYS A 9 11.64 0.86 -3.99
N ASP A 10 12.32 1.08 -5.12
CA ASP A 10 12.22 2.26 -5.99
C ASP A 10 11.16 2.07 -7.09
N TYR A 11 10.20 2.98 -7.18
CA TYR A 11 9.12 2.92 -8.16
C TYR A 11 9.60 3.12 -9.60
N ARG A 12 10.64 3.93 -9.83
CA ARG A 12 11.14 4.17 -11.20
C ARG A 12 11.70 2.87 -11.77
N LYS A 13 12.54 2.19 -10.98
CA LYS A 13 13.06 0.85 -11.32
C LYS A 13 11.95 -0.18 -11.51
N LEU A 14 10.89 -0.13 -10.70
CA LEU A 14 9.73 -1.02 -10.87
C LEU A 14 9.05 -0.85 -12.23
N LYS A 15 8.96 0.39 -12.73
CA LYS A 15 8.38 0.74 -14.02
C LYS A 15 9.31 0.39 -15.19
N GLU A 16 10.57 0.81 -15.10
CA GLU A 16 11.58 0.60 -16.15
C GLU A 16 11.86 -0.90 -16.38
N GLU A 17 11.99 -1.68 -15.31
CA GLU A 17 12.25 -3.12 -15.39
C GLU A 17 10.97 -3.98 -15.48
N ASN A 18 9.80 -3.36 -15.66
CA ASN A 18 8.49 -4.01 -15.85
C ASN A 18 8.13 -5.07 -14.78
N TYR A 19 8.35 -4.71 -13.51
CA TYR A 19 7.93 -5.56 -12.38
C TYR A 19 6.42 -5.58 -12.19
N TYR A 20 5.96 -6.57 -11.43
CA TYR A 20 4.59 -6.62 -10.95
C TYR A 20 4.35 -5.50 -9.92
N VAL A 21 3.40 -4.62 -10.22
CA VAL A 21 2.99 -3.51 -9.35
C VAL A 21 1.49 -3.60 -9.15
N VAL A 22 1.04 -3.44 -7.91
CA VAL A 22 -0.37 -3.39 -7.54
C VAL A 22 -0.74 -1.93 -7.30
N ASP A 23 -1.66 -1.40 -8.11
CA ASP A 23 -2.29 -0.11 -7.85
C ASP A 23 -3.44 -0.29 -6.85
N LYS A 24 -3.48 0.57 -5.84
CA LYS A 24 -4.50 0.55 -4.78
C LYS A 24 -5.29 1.85 -4.71
N SER A 25 -5.10 2.76 -5.66
CA SER A 25 -5.72 4.08 -5.66
C SER A 25 -7.25 3.99 -5.58
N LEU A 26 -7.85 3.02 -6.29
CA LEU A 26 -9.29 2.79 -6.25
C LEU A 26 -9.78 2.31 -4.87
N MET A 27 -9.07 1.36 -4.25
CA MET A 27 -9.39 0.87 -2.91
C MET A 27 -9.28 1.98 -1.86
N ILE A 28 -8.28 2.87 -1.98
CA ILE A 28 -8.13 4.03 -1.10
C ILE A 28 -9.28 5.02 -1.33
N LYS A 29 -9.61 5.31 -2.59
CA LYS A 29 -10.74 6.19 -2.94
C LYS A 29 -12.04 5.69 -2.32
N GLU A 30 -12.35 4.40 -2.44
CA GLU A 30 -13.55 3.81 -1.83
C GLU A 30 -13.56 3.96 -0.31
N PHE A 31 -12.42 3.89 0.37
CA PHE A 31 -12.36 4.13 1.81
C PHE A 31 -12.56 5.59 2.17
N MET A 32 -12.05 6.53 1.36
CA MET A 32 -12.30 7.95 1.55
C MET A 32 -13.79 8.28 1.34
N ASP A 33 -14.41 7.71 0.31
CA ASP A 33 -15.82 7.93 -0.04
C ASP A 33 -16.77 7.37 1.05
N ARG A 34 -16.35 6.37 1.82
CA ARG A 34 -17.14 5.79 2.94
C ARG A 34 -17.22 6.70 4.17
N GLY A 35 -16.32 7.67 4.33
CA GLY A 35 -16.34 8.64 5.44
C GLY A 35 -16.25 8.02 6.85
N SER A 36 -15.74 6.80 7.00
CA SER A 36 -15.66 6.11 8.30
C SER A 36 -14.45 6.61 9.10
N GLU A 37 -14.65 6.93 10.38
CA GLU A 37 -13.58 7.38 11.29
C GLU A 37 -12.47 6.32 11.44
N VAL A 38 -12.85 5.05 11.52
CA VAL A 38 -11.92 3.91 11.56
C VAL A 38 -12.41 2.81 10.61
N THR A 39 -11.51 2.33 9.74
CA THR A 39 -11.80 1.21 8.82
C THR A 39 -10.87 0.04 9.10
N LEU A 40 -11.42 -1.10 9.51
CA LEU A 40 -10.71 -2.36 9.70
C LEU A 40 -10.62 -3.14 8.38
N ILE A 41 -9.40 -3.45 7.94
CA ILE A 41 -9.16 -4.29 6.76
C ILE A 41 -8.28 -5.48 7.13
N THR A 42 -8.60 -6.66 6.58
CA THR A 42 -7.70 -7.81 6.66
C THR A 42 -6.40 -7.49 5.94
N ARG A 43 -5.24 -7.83 6.51
CA ARG A 43 -3.90 -7.64 5.92
C ARG A 43 -3.46 -8.92 5.17
N PRO A 44 -3.58 -9.01 3.82
CA PRO A 44 -3.08 -10.18 3.11
C PRO A 44 -1.55 -10.14 3.06
N ARG A 45 -0.90 -11.28 3.33
CA ARG A 45 0.56 -11.41 3.36
C ARG A 45 1.19 -10.85 2.06
N ARG A 46 2.18 -9.95 2.18
CA ARG A 46 2.86 -9.24 1.07
C ARG A 46 2.02 -8.20 0.32
N PHE A 47 0.76 -7.99 0.69
CA PHE A 47 -0.08 -6.97 0.07
C PHE A 47 0.27 -5.56 0.57
N HIS A 48 0.83 -5.43 1.75
CA HIS A 48 1.03 -4.16 2.44
C HIS A 48 2.52 -3.85 2.62
N ARG A 49 3.07 -3.07 1.69
CA ARG A 49 4.20 -2.20 2.02
C ARG A 49 3.61 -0.93 2.66
N ASN A 50 4.17 -0.58 3.81
CA ASN A 50 3.53 0.23 4.84
C ASN A 50 3.14 1.63 4.33
N ILE A 51 1.85 1.90 4.19
CA ILE A 51 1.31 3.26 4.22
C ILE A 51 1.31 3.79 5.67
N ALA A 52 1.07 2.90 6.65
CA ALA A 52 1.00 3.22 8.07
C ALA A 52 2.33 3.68 8.70
N ASP A 53 3.48 3.38 8.08
CA ASP A 53 4.79 3.88 8.56
C ASP A 53 5.22 5.16 7.82
N THR A 54 4.49 5.58 6.77
CA THR A 54 4.85 6.76 5.94
C THR A 54 3.95 7.97 6.24
N PHE A 55 2.72 7.74 6.71
CA PHE A 55 1.87 8.79 7.30
C PHE A 55 1.74 8.50 8.79
N GLY A 56 2.25 9.37 9.64
CA GLY A 56 2.44 9.21 11.09
C GLY A 56 1.17 8.99 11.94
N ILE A 57 0.37 7.98 11.64
CA ILE A 57 -0.79 7.53 12.42
C ILE A 57 -0.32 6.49 13.45
N ARG A 58 0.78 6.79 14.16
CA ARG A 58 1.23 6.07 15.36
C ARG A 58 1.61 7.04 16.49
N GLN A 59 0.92 8.16 16.58
CA GLN A 59 0.81 8.92 17.82
C GLN A 59 -0.65 8.82 18.26
N GLU A 60 -0.89 8.62 19.56
CA GLU A 60 -2.20 8.33 20.18
C GLU A 60 -2.61 6.86 20.22
N ALA A 61 -1.70 6.02 20.70
CA ALA A 61 -2.08 4.85 21.51
C ALA A 61 -1.01 4.59 22.56
N ARG A 62 -0.66 5.63 23.32
CA ARG A 62 0.00 5.58 24.63
C ARG A 62 0.01 6.97 25.26
#